data_AF-A0A2C9LYV4-F1
#
_entry.id   AF-A0A2C9LYV4-F1
#
_cell.length_a   1.000
_cell.length_b   1.000
_cell.length_c   1.000
_cell.angle_alpha   90.00
_cell.angle_beta   90.00
_cell.angle_gamma   90.00
#
_symmetry.space_group_name_H-M   'P 1'
#
loop_
_entity.id
_entity.type
_entity.pdbx_description
1 polymer ?
#
loop_
_entity_poly.entity_id
_entity_poly.type
_entity_poly.pdbx_seq_one_letter_code
_entity_poly.pdbx_strand_id
1 'polypeptide(L)'
;MIALKNGLRHIAKHLTQLLKRKLSLIHLAQASRTVLASQEVTGQLLLDWLSIDLNSIVKQTLYTLSHCADKEHRVMSELCYQFKKLLEDQASIEAYIHWLDTMVDTCVVKVCQRKPGSFSPLSRQFLLMWSCFGTRVIRDMTLHSAPSFGSFHLIHLTFNDYVLYKIETLHQEEKVNRFMQDLKGEIRGNMHVAMD
;
A
#
# COMPACT_ATOMS: atom_id res chain seq x y z
N MET A 1 25.36 -32.77 5.03
CA MET A 1 26.22 -31.57 4.89
C MET A 1 25.85 -30.68 3.69
N ILE A 2 25.63 -31.23 2.48
CA ILE A 2 25.25 -30.45 1.27
C ILE A 2 23.86 -29.77 1.41
N ALA A 3 22.86 -30.47 1.95
CA ALA A 3 21.52 -29.91 2.19
C ALA A 3 21.54 -28.72 3.18
N LEU A 4 22.35 -28.80 4.24
CA LEU A 4 22.52 -27.71 5.22
C LEU A 4 23.20 -26.48 4.59
N LYS A 5 24.21 -26.70 3.73
CA LYS A 5 24.93 -25.64 3.01
C LYS A 5 24.05 -24.97 1.96
N ASN A 6 23.17 -25.74 1.30
CA ASN A 6 22.17 -25.22 0.37
C ASN A 6 21.07 -24.43 1.10
N GLY A 7 20.62 -24.90 2.26
CA GLY A 7 19.69 -24.19 3.14
C GLY A 7 20.25 -22.86 3.62
N LEU A 8 21.50 -22.85 4.12
CA LEU A 8 22.18 -21.63 4.56
C LEU A 8 22.35 -20.61 3.43
N ARG A 9 22.69 -21.08 2.22
CA ARG A 9 22.80 -20.22 1.02
C ARG A 9 21.46 -19.63 0.62
N HIS A 10 20.37 -20.39 0.72
CA HIS A 10 19.03 -19.90 0.44
C HIS A 10 18.60 -18.83 1.46
N ILE A 11 18.84 -19.08 2.74
CA ILE A 11 18.58 -18.12 3.83
C ILE A 11 19.39 -16.85 3.63
N ALA A 12 20.69 -16.94 3.35
CA ALA A 12 21.55 -15.78 3.13
C ALA A 12 21.10 -14.93 1.93
N LYS A 13 20.72 -15.57 0.81
CA LYS A 13 20.16 -14.86 -0.35
C LYS A 13 18.85 -14.16 -0.02
N HIS A 14 17.96 -14.85 0.68
CA HIS A 14 16.68 -14.30 1.12
C HIS A 14 16.87 -13.09 2.05
N LEU A 15 17.73 -13.21 3.06
CA LEU A 15 18.08 -12.11 3.96
C LEU A 15 18.70 -10.93 3.20
N THR A 16 19.59 -11.20 2.25
CA THR A 16 20.20 -10.14 1.42
C THR A 16 19.13 -9.39 0.60
N GLN A 17 18.18 -10.11 0.01
CA GLN A 17 17.07 -9.50 -0.73
C GLN A 17 16.17 -8.67 0.18
N LEU A 18 15.83 -9.17 1.37
CA LEU A 18 15.05 -8.44 2.36
C LEU A 18 15.75 -7.16 2.82
N LEU A 19 17.06 -7.24 3.10
CA LEU A 19 17.86 -6.08 3.50
C LEU A 19 17.93 -5.04 2.39
N LYS A 20 18.16 -5.44 1.14
CA LYS A 20 18.16 -4.52 -0.01
C LYS A 20 16.83 -3.79 -0.16
N ARG A 21 15.72 -4.51 -0.02
CA ARG A 21 14.38 -3.92 -0.11
C ARG A 21 14.11 -2.95 1.04
N LYS A 22 14.44 -3.33 2.27
CA LYS A 22 14.32 -2.45 3.45
C LYS A 22 15.18 -1.20 3.33
N LEU A 23 16.41 -1.33 2.82
CA LEU A 23 17.31 -0.21 2.61
C LEU A 23 16.78 0.76 1.54
N SER A 24 16.28 0.22 0.42
CA SER A 24 15.63 1.03 -0.62
C SER A 24 14.47 1.85 -0.06
N LEU A 25 13.58 1.21 0.71
CA LEU A 25 12.45 1.89 1.36
C LEU A 25 12.92 3.00 2.31
N ILE A 26 13.98 2.76 3.09
CA ILE A 26 14.55 3.78 3.99
C ILE A 26 15.10 4.97 3.21
N HIS A 27 15.83 4.74 2.12
CA HIS A 27 16.37 5.82 1.31
C HIS A 27 15.25 6.65 0.64
N LEU A 28 14.23 5.98 0.10
CA LEU A 28 13.07 6.64 -0.46
C LEU A 28 12.31 7.45 0.59
N ALA A 29 12.10 6.89 1.78
CA ALA A 29 11.47 7.60 2.89
C ALA A 29 12.29 8.82 3.34
N GLN A 30 13.62 8.71 3.40
CA GLN A 30 14.50 9.82 3.74
C GLN A 30 14.47 10.93 2.69
N ALA A 31 14.51 10.57 1.40
CA ALA A 31 14.43 11.53 0.32
C ALA A 31 13.06 12.22 0.29
N SER A 32 11.97 11.47 0.47
CA SER A 32 10.62 12.01 0.60
C SER A 32 10.45 12.89 1.81
N ARG A 33 11.08 12.56 2.95
CA ARG A 33 11.07 13.42 4.14
C ARG A 33 11.66 14.80 3.83
N THR A 34 12.78 14.87 3.12
CA THR A 34 13.37 16.14 2.71
C THR A 34 12.46 16.94 1.80
N VAL A 35 11.79 16.28 0.84
CA VAL A 35 10.81 16.91 -0.06
C VAL A 35 9.62 17.47 0.73
N LEU A 36 9.03 16.68 1.62
CA LEU A 36 7.85 17.05 2.40
C LEU A 36 8.15 18.14 3.45
N ALA A 37 9.39 18.23 3.92
CA ALA A 37 9.84 19.29 4.82
C ALA A 37 10.03 20.65 4.11
N SER A 38 10.10 20.69 2.78
CA SER A 38 10.24 21.93 2.02
C SER A 38 8.87 22.52 1.68
N GLN A 39 8.54 23.64 2.32
CA GLN A 39 7.28 24.39 2.09
C GLN A 39 7.13 24.86 0.64
N GLU A 40 8.22 25.28 0.00
CA GLU A 40 8.19 25.68 -1.42
C GLU A 40 7.78 24.50 -2.31
N VAL A 41 8.40 23.34 -2.10
CA VAL A 41 8.15 22.15 -2.91
C VAL A 41 6.74 21.60 -2.67
N THR A 42 6.31 21.53 -1.41
CA THR A 42 4.96 21.07 -1.05
C THR A 42 3.89 22.06 -1.49
N GLY A 43 4.16 23.36 -1.43
CA GLY A 43 3.28 24.40 -1.97
C GLY A 43 3.08 24.25 -3.47
N GLN A 44 4.16 24.08 -4.25
CA GLN A 44 4.07 23.83 -5.68
C GLN A 44 3.34 22.51 -5.98
N LEU A 45 3.61 21.46 -5.20
CA LEU A 45 2.93 20.18 -5.33
C LEU A 45 1.43 20.29 -5.08
N LEU A 46 1.00 21.08 -4.10
CA LEU A 46 -0.41 21.35 -3.84
C LEU A 46 -1.07 22.07 -5.03
N LEU A 47 -0.40 23.08 -5.60
CA LEU A 47 -0.93 23.79 -6.78
C LEU A 47 -1.11 22.85 -7.97
N ASP A 48 -0.09 22.04 -8.27
CA ASP A 48 -0.15 21.08 -9.37
C ASP A 48 -1.22 20.03 -9.10
N TRP A 49 -1.33 19.52 -7.87
CA TRP A 49 -2.37 18.57 -7.46
C TRP A 49 -3.79 19.11 -7.66
N LEU A 50 -4.01 20.40 -7.34
CA LEU A 50 -5.31 21.05 -7.52
C LEU A 50 -5.69 21.28 -8.98
N SER A 51 -4.72 21.30 -9.89
CA SER A 51 -4.98 21.42 -11.33
C SER A 51 -5.45 20.12 -11.99
N ILE A 52 -5.26 18.98 -11.33
CA ILE A 52 -5.62 17.66 -11.85
C ILE A 52 -7.13 17.44 -11.76
N ASP A 53 -7.76 16.98 -12.84
CA ASP A 53 -9.15 16.49 -12.81
C ASP A 53 -9.24 15.11 -12.13
N LEU A 54 -9.18 15.14 -10.80
CA LEU A 54 -9.25 13.95 -9.94
C LEU A 54 -10.57 13.19 -10.12
N ASN A 55 -11.68 13.88 -10.40
CA ASN A 55 -12.96 13.22 -10.64
C ASN A 55 -12.91 12.35 -11.89
N SER A 56 -12.33 12.86 -12.98
CA SER A 56 -12.11 12.09 -14.20
C SER A 56 -11.15 10.93 -13.97
N ILE A 57 -10.03 11.15 -13.29
CA ILE A 57 -9.07 10.08 -12.96
C ILE A 57 -9.74 8.97 -12.13
N VAL A 58 -10.48 9.31 -11.07
CA VAL A 58 -11.19 8.33 -10.23
C VAL A 58 -12.19 7.53 -11.06
N LYS A 59 -13.01 8.19 -11.89
CA LYS A 59 -13.97 7.50 -12.77
C LYS A 59 -13.28 6.54 -13.74
N GLN A 60 -12.20 6.97 -14.38
CA GLN A 60 -11.45 6.13 -15.32
C GLN A 60 -10.78 4.94 -14.63
N THR A 61 -10.24 5.13 -13.42
CA THR A 61 -9.66 4.03 -12.63
C THR A 61 -10.71 2.99 -12.28
N LEU A 62 -11.87 3.42 -11.77
CA LEU A 62 -12.96 2.50 -11.43
C LEU A 62 -13.47 1.75 -12.66
N TYR A 63 -13.73 2.45 -13.77
CA TYR A 63 -14.20 1.82 -15.00
C TYR A 63 -13.25 0.73 -15.55
N THR A 64 -11.95 0.85 -15.29
CA THR A 64 -10.95 -0.13 -15.73
C THR A 64 -10.96 -1.41 -14.90
N LEU A 65 -11.37 -1.34 -13.63
CA LEU A 65 -11.05 -2.36 -12.61
C LEU A 65 -12.27 -2.93 -11.88
N SER A 66 -13.40 -2.23 -11.85
CA SER A 66 -14.66 -2.69 -11.27
C SER A 66 -15.85 -2.12 -12.05
N HIS A 67 -16.97 -2.86 -12.11
CA HIS A 67 -18.22 -2.22 -12.51
C HIS A 67 -18.60 -1.20 -11.43
N CYS A 68 -18.55 0.08 -11.82
CA CYS A 68 -18.75 1.28 -11.00
C CYS A 68 -19.64 1.05 -9.77
N ALA A 69 -19.04 1.08 -8.57
CA ALA A 69 -19.79 1.16 -7.32
C ALA A 69 -19.62 2.56 -6.72
N ASP A 70 -20.73 3.28 -6.49
CA ASP A 70 -20.73 4.63 -5.87
C ASP A 70 -19.93 4.70 -4.56
N LYS A 71 -19.88 3.59 -3.83
CA LYS A 71 -19.09 3.45 -2.61
C LYS A 71 -17.59 3.56 -2.86
N GLU A 72 -17.06 2.90 -3.90
CA GLU A 72 -15.64 2.94 -4.23
C GLU A 72 -15.23 4.33 -4.69
N HIS A 73 -16.11 5.00 -5.46
CA HIS A 73 -15.93 6.40 -5.84
C HIS A 73 -15.79 7.31 -4.63
N ARG A 74 -16.72 7.22 -3.66
CA ARG A 74 -16.65 8.01 -2.42
C ARG A 74 -15.36 7.78 -1.64
N VAL A 75 -14.93 6.52 -1.51
CA VAL A 75 -13.67 6.19 -0.80
C VAL A 75 -12.47 6.80 -1.52
N MET A 76 -12.38 6.68 -2.84
CA MET A 76 -11.26 7.27 -3.60
C MET A 76 -11.25 8.80 -3.54
N SER A 77 -12.42 9.46 -3.65
CA SER A 77 -12.53 10.91 -3.51
C SER A 77 -12.10 11.38 -2.12
N GLU A 78 -12.48 10.65 -1.06
CA GLU A 78 -12.07 10.94 0.30
C GLU A 78 -10.55 10.79 0.49
N LEU A 79 -9.94 9.73 -0.05
CA LEU A 79 -8.48 9.55 -0.01
C LEU A 79 -7.74 10.68 -0.73
N CYS A 80 -8.26 11.16 -1.87
CA CYS A 80 -7.70 12.30 -2.58
C CYS A 80 -7.79 13.59 -1.75
N TYR A 81 -8.92 13.79 -1.07
CA TYR A 81 -9.11 14.93 -0.18
C TYR A 81 -8.16 14.89 1.03
N GLN A 82 -7.96 13.72 1.63
CA GLN A 82 -7.01 13.54 2.74
C GLN A 82 -5.58 13.80 2.31
N PHE A 83 -5.16 13.33 1.13
CA PHE A 83 -3.84 13.64 0.59
C PHE A 83 -3.64 15.15 0.39
N LYS A 84 -4.64 15.83 -0.17
CA LYS A 84 -4.64 17.30 -0.25
C LYS A 84 -4.48 17.95 1.12
N LYS A 85 -5.17 17.46 2.15
CA LYS A 85 -5.05 17.99 3.51
C LYS A 85 -3.66 17.81 4.10
N LEU A 86 -3.02 16.66 3.89
CA LEU A 86 -1.64 16.44 4.31
C LEU A 86 -0.65 17.41 3.66
N LEU A 87 -0.90 17.81 2.40
CA LEU A 87 -0.11 18.85 1.72
C LEU A 87 -0.38 20.23 2.31
N GLU A 88 -1.65 20.58 2.54
CA GLU A 88 -2.04 21.87 3.15
C GLU A 88 -1.45 22.06 4.55
N ASP A 89 -1.40 20.98 5.33
CA ASP A 89 -0.98 21.01 6.73
C ASP A 89 0.55 20.87 6.90
N GLN A 90 1.33 20.85 5.81
CA GLN A 90 2.79 20.61 5.85
C GLN A 90 3.13 19.34 6.65
N ALA A 91 2.36 18.27 6.44
CA ALA A 91 2.41 17.10 7.30
C ALA A 91 3.78 16.39 7.24
N SER A 92 4.20 15.80 8.36
CA SER A 92 5.44 15.01 8.40
C SER A 92 5.27 13.69 7.64
N ILE A 93 6.38 13.08 7.20
CA ILE A 93 6.34 11.76 6.52
C ILE A 93 5.62 10.71 7.37
N GLU A 94 5.75 10.75 8.69
CA GLU A 94 5.07 9.85 9.63
C GLU A 94 3.54 9.97 9.54
N ALA A 95 3.02 11.19 9.34
CA ALA A 95 1.59 11.41 9.14
C ALA A 95 1.10 10.83 7.80
N TYR A 96 1.89 10.93 6.73
CA TYR A 96 1.61 10.25 5.46
C TYR A 96 1.61 8.73 5.62
N ILE A 97 2.57 8.17 6.35
CA ILE A 97 2.62 6.73 6.65
C ILE A 97 1.36 6.29 7.43
N HIS A 98 0.94 7.05 8.44
CA HIS A 98 -0.29 6.77 9.18
C HIS A 98 -1.54 6.83 8.29
N TRP A 99 -1.60 7.78 7.37
CA TRP A 99 -2.67 7.86 6.38
C TRP A 99 -2.70 6.62 5.46
N LEU A 100 -1.54 6.15 4.98
CA LEU A 100 -1.43 4.91 4.20
C LEU A 100 -1.89 3.69 5.00
N ASP A 101 -1.54 3.60 6.29
CA ASP A 101 -2.04 2.55 7.18
C ASP A 101 -3.57 2.56 7.26
N THR A 102 -4.17 3.74 7.45
CA THR A 102 -5.62 3.93 7.53
C THR A 102 -6.32 3.58 6.22
N MET A 103 -5.69 3.91 5.09
CA MET A 103 -6.17 3.55 3.75
C MET A 103 -6.18 2.03 3.56
N VAL A 104 -5.08 1.33 3.88
CA VAL A 104 -5.01 -0.14 3.78
C VAL A 104 -6.01 -0.81 4.73
N ASP A 105 -6.15 -0.29 5.94
CA ASP A 105 -7.14 -0.80 6.90
C ASP A 105 -8.57 -0.69 6.37
N THR A 106 -8.94 0.48 5.84
CA THR A 106 -10.27 0.77 5.31
C THR A 106 -10.59 -0.04 4.06
N CYS A 107 -9.64 -0.13 3.12
CA CYS A 107 -9.85 -0.75 1.82
C CYS A 107 -9.68 -2.27 1.85
N VAL A 108 -8.84 -2.81 2.74
CA VAL A 108 -8.49 -4.24 2.76
C VAL A 108 -8.91 -4.91 4.06
N VAL A 109 -8.39 -4.46 5.21
CA VAL A 109 -8.53 -5.19 6.49
C VAL A 109 -9.98 -5.27 6.95
N LYS A 110 -10.66 -4.12 7.08
CA LYS A 110 -12.07 -4.06 7.50
C LYS A 110 -13.02 -4.78 6.55
N VAL A 111 -12.67 -4.87 5.26
CA VAL A 111 -13.47 -5.59 4.27
C VAL A 111 -13.27 -7.11 4.41
N CYS A 112 -12.03 -7.56 4.64
CA CYS A 112 -11.73 -8.98 4.90
C CYS A 112 -12.38 -9.49 6.18
N GLN A 113 -12.48 -8.66 7.22
CA GLN A 113 -13.19 -9.03 8.46
C GLN A 113 -14.66 -9.38 8.21
N ARG A 114 -15.30 -8.77 7.20
CA ARG A 114 -16.69 -9.06 6.82
C ARG A 114 -16.82 -10.29 5.91
N LYS A 115 -15.72 -10.71 5.27
CA LYS A 115 -15.67 -11.82 4.31
C LYS A 115 -14.38 -12.63 4.50
N PRO A 116 -14.35 -13.55 5.49
CA PRO A 116 -13.17 -14.38 5.72
C PRO A 116 -12.73 -15.14 4.45
N GLY A 117 -11.42 -15.24 4.23
CA GLY A 117 -10.84 -15.90 3.04
C GLY A 117 -10.72 -15.02 1.79
N SER A 118 -11.23 -13.79 1.79
CA SER A 118 -11.17 -12.89 0.63
C SER A 118 -9.90 -12.02 0.54
N PHE A 119 -8.92 -12.20 1.43
CA PHE A 119 -7.76 -11.29 1.51
C PHE A 119 -6.91 -11.29 0.23
N SER A 120 -6.58 -12.46 -0.31
CA SER A 120 -5.76 -12.58 -1.53
C SER A 120 -6.38 -11.86 -2.73
N PRO A 121 -7.64 -12.14 -3.13
CA PRO A 121 -8.25 -11.41 -4.24
C PRO A 121 -8.47 -9.92 -3.94
N LEU A 122 -8.81 -9.55 -2.71
CA LEU A 122 -9.05 -8.16 -2.35
C LEU A 122 -7.78 -7.31 -2.35
N SER A 123 -6.70 -7.82 -1.75
CA SER A 123 -5.40 -7.11 -1.72
C SER A 123 -4.83 -6.93 -3.12
N ARG A 124 -4.97 -7.94 -4.00
CA ARG A 124 -4.60 -7.82 -5.42
C ARG A 124 -5.43 -6.75 -6.12
N GLN A 125 -6.74 -6.74 -5.92
CA GLN A 125 -7.63 -5.72 -6.51
C GLN A 125 -7.27 -4.32 -6.01
N PHE A 126 -7.02 -4.16 -4.72
CA PHE A 126 -6.58 -2.90 -4.13
C PHE A 126 -5.26 -2.40 -4.73
N LEU A 127 -4.24 -3.26 -4.84
CA LEU A 127 -2.96 -2.89 -5.45
C LEU A 127 -3.09 -2.50 -6.93
N LEU A 128 -3.99 -3.16 -7.67
CA LEU A 128 -4.29 -2.77 -9.06
C LEU A 128 -4.95 -1.39 -9.13
N MET A 129 -5.92 -1.11 -8.26
CA MET A 129 -6.57 0.21 -8.19
C MET A 129 -5.60 1.30 -7.81
N TRP A 130 -4.77 1.05 -6.78
CA TRP A 130 -3.71 1.94 -6.34
C TRP A 130 -2.73 2.27 -7.47
N SER A 131 -2.20 1.25 -8.15
CA SER A 131 -1.26 1.40 -9.26
C SER A 131 -1.88 2.13 -10.46
N CYS A 132 -3.12 1.77 -10.82
CA CYS A 132 -3.83 2.40 -11.93
C CYS A 132 -4.10 3.88 -11.66
N PHE A 133 -4.56 4.23 -10.45
CA PHE A 133 -4.76 5.61 -10.04
C PHE A 133 -3.45 6.40 -10.08
N GLY A 134 -2.39 5.90 -9.41
CA GLY A 134 -1.09 6.57 -9.36
C GLY A 134 -0.48 6.80 -10.75
N THR A 135 -0.60 5.81 -11.65
CA THR A 135 -0.15 5.93 -13.04
C THR A 135 -0.88 7.04 -13.79
N ARG A 136 -2.19 7.20 -13.57
CA ARG A 136 -2.98 8.27 -14.22
C ARG A 136 -2.58 9.64 -13.72
N VAL A 137 -2.33 9.79 -12.42
CA VAL A 137 -1.84 11.05 -11.82
C VAL A 137 -0.45 11.40 -12.36
N ILE A 138 0.48 10.44 -12.39
CA ILE A 138 1.82 10.62 -12.98
C ILE A 138 1.69 11.08 -14.44
N ARG A 139 0.87 10.40 -15.23
CA ARG A 139 0.65 10.74 -16.65
C ARG A 139 0.12 12.17 -16.80
N ASP A 140 -0.85 12.56 -15.98
CA ASP A 140 -1.42 13.91 -16.02
C ASP A 140 -0.36 14.97 -15.74
N MET A 141 0.42 14.79 -14.67
CA MET A 141 1.53 15.68 -14.34
C MET A 141 2.61 15.72 -15.42
N THR A 142 2.92 14.58 -16.06
CA THR A 142 3.87 14.53 -17.18
C THR A 142 3.36 15.32 -18.39
N LEU A 143 2.09 15.13 -18.77
CA LEU A 143 1.50 15.81 -19.93
C LEU A 143 1.41 17.32 -19.73
N HIS A 144 1.13 17.77 -18.51
CA HIS A 144 1.07 19.18 -18.16
C HIS A 144 2.44 19.78 -17.79
N SER A 145 3.53 19.00 -17.87
CA SER A 145 4.89 19.44 -17.47
C SER A 145 4.91 20.08 -16.07
N ALA A 146 4.21 19.45 -15.12
CA ALA A 146 4.03 19.96 -13.78
C ALA A 146 5.39 20.20 -13.09
N PRO A 147 5.68 21.40 -12.57
CA PRO A 147 6.95 21.72 -11.92
C PRO A 147 7.28 20.79 -10.73
N SER A 148 6.27 20.31 -10.00
CA SER A 148 6.44 19.39 -8.88
C SER A 148 6.53 17.91 -9.26
N PHE A 149 6.50 17.55 -10.55
CA PHE A 149 6.46 16.17 -11.03
C PHE A 149 7.51 15.27 -10.36
N GLY A 150 8.78 15.72 -10.30
CA GLY A 150 9.87 14.93 -9.73
C GLY A 150 9.66 14.63 -8.24
N SER A 151 9.18 15.62 -7.49
CA SER A 151 8.85 15.52 -6.07
C SER A 151 7.67 14.59 -5.83
N PHE A 152 6.60 14.73 -6.61
CA PHE A 152 5.46 13.82 -6.56
C PHE A 152 5.87 12.38 -6.88
N HIS A 153 6.66 12.18 -7.94
CA HIS A 153 7.11 10.86 -8.36
C HIS A 153 7.91 10.15 -7.25
N LEU A 154 8.80 10.86 -6.58
CA LEU A 154 9.57 10.33 -5.44
C LEU A 154 8.68 9.92 -4.26
N ILE A 155 7.72 10.79 -3.89
CA ILE A 155 6.74 10.51 -2.83
C ILE A 155 5.91 9.27 -3.22
N HIS A 156 5.43 9.21 -4.46
CA HIS A 156 4.66 8.10 -4.98
C HIS A 156 5.45 6.78 -4.98
N LEU A 157 6.74 6.79 -5.33
CA LEU A 157 7.61 5.60 -5.22
C LEU A 157 7.70 5.11 -3.77
N THR A 158 7.88 6.04 -2.83
CA THR A 158 7.90 5.73 -1.39
C THR A 158 6.59 5.11 -0.93
N PHE A 159 5.45 5.66 -1.36
CA PHE A 159 4.14 5.14 -0.99
C PHE A 159 3.89 3.76 -1.61
N ASN A 160 4.29 3.51 -2.86
CA ASN A 160 4.18 2.19 -3.48
C ASN A 160 4.96 1.14 -2.71
N ASP A 161 6.23 1.41 -2.39
CA ASP A 161 7.06 0.47 -1.64
C ASP A 161 6.48 0.20 -0.25
N TYR A 162 5.97 1.23 0.43
CA TYR A 162 5.34 1.08 1.75
C TYR A 162 4.04 0.29 1.69
N VAL A 163 3.12 0.63 0.78
CA VAL A 163 1.82 -0.06 0.61
C VAL A 163 2.05 -1.53 0.25
N LEU A 164 2.97 -1.82 -0.65
CA LEU A 164 3.35 -3.19 -1.00
C LEU A 164 3.89 -3.94 0.22
N TYR A 165 4.83 -3.34 0.95
CA TYR A 165 5.37 -3.91 2.19
C TYR A 165 4.27 -4.20 3.22
N LYS A 166 3.32 -3.27 3.40
CA LYS A 166 2.21 -3.43 4.35
C LYS A 166 1.30 -4.58 3.96
N ILE A 167 0.89 -4.66 2.69
CA ILE A 167 0.03 -5.72 2.17
C ILE A 167 0.71 -7.08 2.29
N GLU A 168 1.99 -7.19 1.95
CA GLU A 168 2.75 -8.43 2.11
C GLU A 168 2.84 -8.85 3.58
N THR A 169 3.08 -7.91 4.49
CA THR A 169 3.13 -8.18 5.93
C THR A 169 1.80 -8.74 6.43
N LEU A 170 0.69 -8.08 6.09
CA LEU A 170 -0.66 -8.56 6.41
C LEU A 170 -0.95 -9.95 5.82
N HIS A 171 -0.48 -10.22 4.61
CA HIS A 171 -0.65 -11.53 3.97
C HIS A 171 0.08 -12.65 4.72
N GLN A 172 1.29 -12.36 5.22
CA GLN A 172 2.04 -13.32 6.03
C GLN A 172 1.37 -13.55 7.39
N GLU A 173 0.90 -12.49 8.05
CA GLU A 173 0.14 -12.60 9.30
C GLU A 173 -1.12 -13.46 9.13
N GLU A 174 -1.86 -13.28 8.04
CA GLU A 174 -3.05 -14.09 7.75
C GLU A 174 -2.70 -15.58 7.53
N LYS A 175 -1.58 -15.88 6.88
CA LYS A 175 -1.09 -17.26 6.70
C LYS A 175 -0.72 -17.90 8.03
N VAL A 176 0.01 -17.16 8.87
CA VAL A 176 0.38 -17.63 10.22
C VAL A 176 -0.86 -17.86 11.07
N ASN A 177 -1.83 -16.94 11.04
CA ASN A 177 -3.07 -17.06 11.78
C ASN A 177 -3.90 -18.27 11.33
N ARG A 178 -4.00 -18.52 10.01
CA ARG A 178 -4.66 -19.72 9.48
C ARG A 178 -3.97 -21.00 9.93
N PHE A 179 -2.64 -21.06 9.78
CA PHE A 179 -1.86 -22.21 10.25
C PHE A 179 -2.06 -22.49 11.75
N MET A 180 -2.05 -21.44 12.58
CA MET A 180 -2.32 -21.56 14.02
C MET A 180 -3.76 -21.98 14.34
N GLN A 181 -4.74 -21.61 13.51
CA GLN A 181 -6.13 -22.07 13.64
C GLN A 181 -6.26 -23.56 13.29
N ASP A 182 -5.61 -24.00 12.21
CA ASP A 182 -5.61 -25.40 11.78
C ASP A 182 -5.01 -26.31 12.86
N LEU A 183 -3.85 -25.94 13.40
CA LEU A 183 -3.21 -26.66 14.52
C LEU A 183 -4.11 -26.74 15.77
N LYS A 184 -4.81 -25.66 16.11
CA LYS A 184 -5.75 -25.66 17.25
C LYS A 184 -6.97 -26.54 16.99
N GLY A 185 -7.45 -26.60 15.74
CA GLY A 185 -8.54 -27.47 15.31
C GLY A 185 -8.16 -28.94 15.43
N GLU A 186 -6.96 -29.31 14.97
CA GLU A 186 -6.45 -30.68 15.02
C GLU A 186 -6.21 -31.17 16.46
N ILE A 187 -5.67 -30.31 17.33
CA ILE A 187 -5.51 -30.60 18.77
C ILE A 187 -6.86 -30.83 19.47
N ARG A 188 -7.89 -30.04 19.15
CA ARG A 188 -9.25 -30.24 19.70
C ARG A 188 -9.91 -31.51 19.16
N GLY A 189 -9.74 -31.82 17.87
CA GLY A 189 -10.27 -33.03 17.26
C GLY A 189 -9.68 -34.29 17.91
N ASN A 190 -8.36 -34.31 18.12
CA ASN A 190 -7.67 -35.45 18.73
C ASN A 190 -8.03 -35.65 20.22
N MET A 191 -8.37 -34.58 20.96
CA MET A 191 -8.87 -34.72 22.34
C MET A 191 -10.28 -35.31 22.42
N HIS A 192 -11.14 -35.04 21.42
CA HIS A 192 -12.49 -35.61 21.40
C HIS A 192 -12.46 -37.10 21.04
N VAL A 193 -11.62 -37.49 20.07
CA VAL A 193 -11.42 -38.89 19.67
C VAL A 193 -10.75 -39.73 20.75
N ALA A 194 -9.99 -39.12 21.66
CA ALA A 194 -9.34 -39.83 22.78
C ALA A 194 -10.24 -40.00 24.03
N MET A 195 -11.44 -39.43 24.04
CA MET A 195 -12.41 -39.55 25.14
C MET A 195 -13.60 -40.47 24.81
N ASP A 196 -13.68 -40.99 23.59
CA ASP A 196 -14.61 -42.02 23.12
C ASP A 196 -13.89 -43.38 23.02
#